data_AF-A0A1C6UV86-F1
#
_entry.id   AF-A0A1C6UV86-F1
#
_cell.length_a   1.000
_cell.length_b   1.000
_cell.length_c   1.000
_cell.angle_alpha   90.00
_cell.angle_beta   90.00
_cell.angle_gamma   90.00
#
_symmetry.space_group_name_H-M   'P 1'
#
loop_
_entity.id
_entity.type
_entity.pdbx_description
1 polymer ?
#
loop_
_entity_poly.entity_id
_entity_poly.type
_entity_poly.pdbx_seq_one_letter_code
_entity_poly.pdbx_strand_id
1 'polypeptide(L)'
;MLWIIETSEQISPEFQADLDHFKVNKAVADKLGDQVLNSSIKQMQTPLAAPLAASEPVFVLAHSGYDTDPRNNQRAPWIGGRWLDELVSDMIAKFTPAGLSGRVLWFLVCHTGHDVANLAGRLATAGVDNVTLYMPKDFMYISTKGIPHILPNQQNVKSANRTVAQAGCDYYRLPSSLLTGRGWAGSSISGQVVTPVSAKAVEDAVIELFDPDEDEA
;
A
#
# COMPACT_ATOMS: atom_id res chain seq x y z
N MET A 1 -5.75 6.58 -8.79
CA MET A 1 -5.60 5.28 -9.49
C MET A 1 -5.37 4.17 -8.49
N LEU A 2 -5.98 3.00 -8.68
CA LEU A 2 -5.72 1.79 -7.91
C LEU A 2 -4.93 0.77 -8.74
N TRP A 3 -3.66 0.57 -8.38
CA TRP A 3 -2.77 -0.41 -8.98
C TRP A 3 -2.74 -1.68 -8.14
N ILE A 4 -3.23 -2.77 -8.71
CA ILE A 4 -3.38 -4.06 -8.04
C ILE A 4 -2.28 -5.00 -8.54
N ILE A 5 -1.47 -5.54 -7.63
CA ILE A 5 -0.41 -6.49 -7.94
C ILE A 5 -0.72 -7.83 -7.29
N GLU A 6 -0.90 -8.85 -8.12
CA GLU A 6 -1.18 -10.21 -7.68
C GLU A 6 -0.34 -11.21 -8.49
N THR A 7 -0.15 -12.43 -7.99
CA THR A 7 0.57 -13.48 -8.70
C THR A 7 -0.32 -14.32 -9.63
N SER A 8 -1.62 -14.05 -9.63
CA SER A 8 -2.66 -14.76 -10.39
C SER A 8 -3.30 -13.83 -11.42
N GLU A 9 -3.66 -14.36 -12.59
CA GLU A 9 -4.38 -13.62 -13.64
C GLU A 9 -5.80 -13.21 -13.22
N GLN A 10 -6.32 -13.80 -12.14
CA GLN A 10 -7.58 -13.46 -11.52
C GLN A 10 -7.35 -13.00 -10.08
N ILE A 11 -8.16 -12.06 -9.63
CA ILE A 11 -8.15 -11.60 -8.24
C ILE A 11 -8.61 -12.75 -7.34
N SER A 12 -7.80 -13.13 -6.35
CA SER A 12 -8.20 -14.15 -5.38
C SER A 12 -9.43 -13.70 -4.56
N PRO A 13 -10.29 -14.62 -4.10
CA PRO A 13 -11.51 -14.25 -3.37
C PRO A 13 -11.26 -13.37 -2.14
N GLU A 14 -10.16 -13.60 -1.43
CA GLU A 14 -9.75 -12.81 -0.27
C GLU A 14 -9.41 -11.37 -0.67
N PHE A 15 -8.64 -11.22 -1.74
CA PHE A 15 -8.22 -9.92 -2.26
C PHE A 15 -9.39 -9.16 -2.90
N GLN A 16 -10.34 -9.88 -3.49
CA GLN A 16 -11.59 -9.33 -3.99
C GLN A 16 -12.46 -8.82 -2.85
N ALA A 17 -12.52 -9.52 -1.71
CA ALA A 17 -13.25 -9.05 -0.53
C ALA A 17 -12.64 -7.75 0.04
N ASP A 18 -11.31 -7.69 0.16
CA ASP A 18 -10.61 -6.45 0.55
C ASP A 18 -10.90 -5.31 -0.43
N LEU A 19 -10.86 -5.60 -1.74
CA LEU A 19 -11.17 -4.62 -2.77
C LEU A 19 -12.63 -4.13 -2.71
N ASP A 20 -13.58 -5.03 -2.49
CA ASP A 20 -15.00 -4.72 -2.40
C ASP A 20 -15.28 -3.85 -1.17
N HIS A 21 -14.72 -4.22 -0.01
CA HIS A 21 -14.76 -3.37 1.18
C HIS A 21 -14.12 -2.02 0.92
N PHE A 22 -12.92 -1.98 0.33
CA PHE A 22 -12.23 -0.72 0.07
C PHE A 22 -13.07 0.25 -0.77
N LYS A 23 -13.82 -0.28 -1.74
CA LYS A 23 -14.71 0.50 -2.60
C LYS A 23 -15.95 1.05 -1.89
N VAL A 24 -16.33 0.53 -0.72
CA VAL A 24 -17.46 1.10 0.03
C VAL A 24 -17.09 2.40 0.76
N ASN A 25 -15.80 2.70 0.90
CA ASN A 25 -15.33 3.90 1.57
C ASN A 25 -15.61 5.14 0.73
N LYS A 26 -16.62 5.92 1.14
CA LYS A 26 -17.04 7.13 0.41
C LYS A 26 -15.97 8.22 0.40
N ALA A 27 -15.12 8.31 1.41
CA ALA A 27 -14.05 9.31 1.47
C ALA A 27 -12.97 9.08 0.39
N VAL A 28 -12.83 7.85 -0.07
CA VAL A 28 -11.81 7.45 -1.05
C VAL A 28 -12.39 7.06 -2.40
N ALA A 29 -13.66 6.63 -2.48
CA ALA A 29 -14.29 6.17 -3.73
C ALA A 29 -14.10 7.16 -4.90
N ASP A 30 -14.30 8.46 -4.66
CA ASP A 30 -14.13 9.51 -5.68
C ASP A 30 -12.66 9.82 -6.01
N LYS A 31 -11.72 9.35 -5.18
CA LYS A 31 -10.26 9.45 -5.38
C LYS A 31 -9.69 8.20 -6.09
N LEU A 32 -10.46 7.12 -6.16
CA LEU A 32 -10.13 5.93 -6.95
C LEU A 32 -10.39 6.24 -8.43
N GLY A 33 -9.34 6.71 -9.11
CA GLY A 33 -9.32 6.71 -10.58
C GLY A 33 -9.33 5.29 -11.16
N ASP A 34 -8.64 5.08 -12.29
CA ASP A 34 -8.65 3.78 -12.96
C ASP A 34 -8.09 2.63 -12.09
N GLN A 35 -8.63 1.43 -12.30
CA GLN A 35 -8.14 0.19 -11.70
C GLN A 35 -7.30 -0.59 -12.70
N VAL A 36 -6.09 -0.99 -12.31
CA VAL A 36 -5.23 -1.82 -13.16
C VAL A 36 -4.73 -3.02 -12.35
N LEU A 37 -5.21 -4.20 -12.74
CA LEU A 37 -4.69 -5.48 -12.28
C LEU A 37 -3.47 -5.88 -13.10
N ASN A 38 -2.36 -6.16 -12.43
CA ASN A 38 -1.18 -6.76 -13.04
C ASN A 38 -0.81 -8.05 -12.32
N SER A 39 -0.85 -9.15 -13.09
CA SER A 39 -0.60 -10.51 -12.63
C SER A 39 0.77 -11.07 -13.04
N SER A 40 1.52 -10.31 -13.85
CA SER A 40 2.80 -10.72 -14.41
C SER A 40 3.79 -9.56 -14.50
N ILE A 41 5.08 -9.87 -14.52
CA ILE A 41 6.17 -8.88 -14.68
C ILE A 41 5.95 -8.02 -15.93
N LYS A 42 5.60 -8.64 -17.06
CA LYS A 42 5.33 -7.94 -18.32
C LYS A 42 4.22 -6.89 -18.17
N GLN A 43 3.16 -7.21 -17.43
CA GLN A 43 2.05 -6.28 -17.22
C GLN A 43 2.42 -5.17 -16.24
N MET A 44 3.18 -5.47 -15.19
CA MET A 44 3.72 -4.47 -14.26
C MET A 44 4.65 -3.47 -14.99
N GLN A 45 5.39 -3.93 -15.99
CA GLN A 45 6.28 -3.09 -16.80
C GLN A 45 5.62 -2.42 -18.00
N THR A 46 4.38 -2.79 -18.35
CA THR A 46 3.63 -2.14 -19.43
C THR A 46 3.21 -0.74 -18.96
N PRO A 47 3.61 0.35 -19.62
CA PRO A 47 3.19 1.71 -19.25
C PRO A 47 1.67 1.85 -19.16
N LEU A 48 1.20 2.81 -18.37
CA LEU A 48 -0.23 3.12 -18.34
C LEU A 48 -0.76 3.49 -19.73
N ALA A 49 -1.94 2.97 -20.07
CA ALA A 49 -2.62 3.32 -21.32
C ALA A 49 -3.04 4.81 -21.33
N ALA A 50 -3.53 5.29 -20.18
CA ALA A 50 -3.81 6.69 -19.93
C ALA A 50 -2.87 7.21 -18.82
N PRO A 51 -2.17 8.34 -19.02
CA PRO A 51 -1.39 8.96 -17.96
C PRO A 51 -2.27 9.32 -16.75
N LEU A 52 -1.67 9.31 -15.56
CA LEU A 52 -2.33 9.75 -14.33
C LEU A 52 -2.78 11.22 -14.45
N ALA A 53 -3.98 11.53 -13.98
CA ALA A 53 -4.46 12.91 -13.89
C ALA A 53 -3.58 13.73 -12.92
N ALA A 54 -3.57 15.06 -13.06
CA ALA A 54 -2.77 15.93 -12.18
C ALA A 54 -3.13 15.69 -10.70
N SER A 55 -2.11 15.50 -9.85
CA SER A 55 -2.24 15.24 -8.42
C SER A 55 -3.06 14.00 -8.01
N GLU A 56 -3.56 13.21 -8.97
CA GLU A 56 -4.17 11.91 -8.71
C GLU A 56 -3.25 11.03 -7.83
N PRO A 57 -3.74 10.54 -6.68
CA PRO A 57 -2.99 9.63 -5.83
C PRO A 57 -2.87 8.25 -6.48
N VAL A 58 -1.80 7.53 -6.14
CA VAL A 58 -1.62 6.12 -6.53
C VAL A 58 -1.81 5.25 -5.31
N PHE A 59 -2.83 4.40 -5.35
CA PHE A 59 -3.05 3.35 -4.37
C PHE A 59 -2.40 2.07 -4.90
N VAL A 60 -1.52 1.46 -4.13
CA VAL A 60 -0.88 0.19 -4.46
C VAL A 60 -1.47 -0.87 -3.55
N LEU A 61 -2.30 -1.75 -4.10
CA LEU A 61 -2.88 -2.86 -3.37
C LEU A 61 -2.13 -4.14 -3.75
N ALA A 62 -1.40 -4.70 -2.79
CA ALA A 62 -0.57 -5.88 -3.00
C ALA A 62 -0.32 -6.61 -1.67
N HIS A 63 -0.07 -7.91 -1.71
CA HIS A 63 0.54 -8.57 -0.56
C HIS A 63 2.01 -8.18 -0.43
N SER A 64 2.52 -8.16 0.79
CA SER A 64 3.93 -7.95 1.06
C SER A 64 4.38 -8.73 2.27
N GLY A 65 5.70 -8.83 2.44
CA GLY A 65 6.30 -9.48 3.58
C GLY A 65 7.81 -9.45 3.50
N TYR A 66 8.44 -10.33 4.29
CA TYR A 66 9.87 -10.53 4.30
C TYR A 66 10.18 -11.99 3.99
N ASP A 67 11.15 -12.21 3.11
CA ASP A 67 11.66 -13.54 2.81
C ASP A 67 13.17 -13.46 2.51
N THR A 68 13.83 -14.60 2.38
CA THR A 68 15.25 -14.67 2.02
C THR A 68 15.40 -14.40 0.53
N ASP A 69 16.03 -13.27 0.19
CA ASP A 69 16.32 -12.92 -1.20
C ASP A 69 17.40 -13.86 -1.75
N PRO A 70 17.10 -14.69 -2.76
CA PRO A 70 18.05 -15.68 -3.28
C PRO A 70 19.27 -15.05 -3.97
N ARG A 71 19.21 -13.76 -4.30
CA ARG A 71 20.30 -13.03 -4.96
C ARG A 71 21.46 -12.73 -4.00
N ASN A 72 21.16 -12.56 -2.71
CA ASN A 72 22.14 -12.17 -1.68
C ASN A 72 22.07 -13.02 -0.39
N ASN A 73 21.13 -13.97 -0.31
CA ASN A 73 20.87 -14.84 0.83
C ASN A 73 20.62 -14.09 2.15
N GLN A 74 19.94 -12.94 2.08
CA GLN A 74 19.56 -12.12 3.23
C GLN A 74 18.05 -11.92 3.28
N ARG A 75 17.51 -11.77 4.49
CA ARG A 75 16.11 -11.42 4.67
C ARG A 75 15.86 -10.02 4.11
N ALA A 76 14.95 -9.90 3.15
CA ALA A 76 14.61 -8.64 2.48
C ALA A 76 13.09 -8.48 2.35
N PRO A 77 12.59 -7.24 2.29
CA PRO A 77 11.19 -6.95 2.01
C PRO A 77 10.84 -7.19 0.54
N TRP A 78 9.64 -7.73 0.31
CA TRP A 78 9.04 -7.85 -1.01
C TRP A 78 7.60 -7.32 -1.01
N ILE A 79 7.14 -6.79 -2.15
CA ILE A 79 5.76 -6.34 -2.39
C ILE A 79 5.31 -6.92 -3.72
N GLY A 80 4.14 -7.57 -3.75
CA GLY A 80 3.59 -8.20 -4.97
C GLY A 80 4.51 -9.29 -5.55
N GLY A 81 5.27 -9.98 -4.70
CA GLY A 81 6.29 -10.95 -5.13
C GLY A 81 7.56 -10.33 -5.73
N ARG A 82 7.79 -9.02 -5.56
CA ARG A 82 8.95 -8.29 -6.09
C ARG A 82 9.78 -7.73 -4.95
N TRP A 83 11.10 -7.93 -5.00
CA TRP A 83 12.02 -7.24 -4.09
C TRP A 83 11.94 -5.73 -4.34
N LEU A 84 12.22 -4.88 -3.34
CA LEU A 84 11.97 -3.44 -3.46
C LEU A 84 12.70 -2.76 -4.64
N ASP A 85 13.90 -3.21 -5.01
CA ASP A 85 14.60 -2.73 -6.19
C ASP A 85 13.89 -3.09 -7.50
N GLU A 86 13.38 -4.31 -7.58
CA GLU A 86 12.62 -4.80 -8.72
C GLU A 86 11.28 -4.09 -8.83
N LEU A 87 10.58 -3.94 -7.70
CA LEU A 87 9.33 -3.19 -7.63
C LEU A 87 9.52 -1.76 -8.11
N VAL A 88 10.59 -1.07 -7.68
CA VAL A 88 10.87 0.29 -8.12
C VAL A 88 11.14 0.32 -9.63
N SER A 89 11.91 -0.62 -10.16
CA SER A 89 12.11 -0.73 -11.62
C SER A 89 10.78 -0.91 -12.35
N ASP A 90 9.88 -1.73 -11.83
CA ASP A 90 8.57 -1.98 -12.41
C ASP A 90 7.66 -0.74 -12.31
N MET A 91 7.66 -0.05 -11.17
CA MET A 91 6.94 1.22 -10.96
C MET A 91 7.41 2.29 -11.95
N ILE A 92 8.72 2.41 -12.16
CA ILE A 92 9.28 3.40 -13.08
C ILE A 92 8.95 3.05 -14.54
N ALA A 93 8.95 1.76 -14.90
CA ALA A 93 8.47 1.34 -16.21
C ALA A 93 6.97 1.63 -16.40
N LYS A 94 6.16 1.42 -15.37
CA LYS A 94 4.70 1.63 -15.39
C LYS A 94 4.33 3.11 -15.50
N PHE A 95 4.90 3.93 -14.60
CA PHE A 95 4.44 5.28 -14.33
C PHE A 95 5.40 6.36 -14.81
N THR A 96 6.67 6.02 -15.09
CA THR A 96 7.80 6.94 -15.26
C THR A 96 8.13 7.74 -13.98
N PRO A 97 9.37 8.26 -13.83
CA PRO A 97 9.69 9.09 -12.67
C PRO A 97 8.82 10.35 -12.61
N ALA A 98 8.68 11.04 -13.76
CA ALA A 98 7.87 12.24 -13.89
C ALA A 98 6.38 12.00 -13.64
N GLY A 99 5.87 10.82 -14.00
CA GLY A 99 4.47 10.47 -13.75
C GLY A 99 4.19 10.13 -12.29
N LEU A 100 5.18 9.74 -11.48
CA LEU A 100 5.02 9.59 -10.03
C LEU A 100 5.27 10.89 -9.27
N SER A 101 6.15 11.75 -9.76
CA SER A 101 6.52 13.00 -9.08
C SER A 101 5.32 13.91 -8.81
N GLY A 102 5.29 14.56 -7.64
CA GLY A 102 4.19 15.43 -7.23
C GLY A 102 2.95 14.71 -6.66
N ARG A 103 3.05 13.42 -6.34
CA ARG A 103 1.92 12.58 -5.91
C ARG A 103 2.08 12.01 -4.52
N VAL A 104 0.96 11.51 -3.99
CA VAL A 104 0.95 10.67 -2.80
C VAL A 104 0.76 9.22 -3.21
N LEU A 105 1.60 8.34 -2.66
CA LEU A 105 1.56 6.90 -2.87
C LEU A 105 1.05 6.22 -1.59
N TRP A 106 -0.06 5.52 -1.70
CA TRP A 106 -0.70 4.79 -0.61
C TRP A 106 -0.50 3.29 -0.81
N PHE A 107 0.38 2.69 -0.03
CA PHE A 107 0.62 1.25 -0.09
C PHE A 107 -0.35 0.53 0.85
N LEU A 108 -1.37 -0.08 0.28
CA LEU A 108 -2.32 -0.97 0.93
C LEU A 108 -1.72 -2.39 0.94
N VAL A 109 -0.71 -2.60 1.78
CA VAL A 109 0.11 -3.83 1.79
C VAL A 109 0.25 -4.42 3.20
N CYS A 110 0.99 -5.51 3.37
CA CYS A 110 1.14 -6.20 4.67
C CYS A 110 2.58 -6.17 5.19
N HIS A 111 2.81 -5.69 6.42
CA HIS A 111 4.08 -5.90 7.14
C HIS A 111 5.35 -5.44 6.43
N THR A 112 5.37 -4.29 5.76
CA THR A 112 6.61 -3.76 5.16
C THR A 112 6.85 -2.28 5.44
N GLY A 113 5.97 -1.62 6.19
CA GLY A 113 6.05 -0.19 6.55
C GLY A 113 7.38 0.26 7.17
N HIS A 114 8.11 -0.65 7.81
CA HIS A 114 9.45 -0.36 8.34
C HIS A 114 10.48 0.01 7.26
N ASP A 115 10.25 -0.42 6.01
CA ASP A 115 11.13 -0.18 4.86
C ASP A 115 10.67 1.01 3.98
N VAL A 116 9.70 1.80 4.41
CA VAL A 116 9.17 2.93 3.61
C VAL A 116 10.26 3.93 3.21
N ALA A 117 11.25 4.19 4.07
CA ALA A 117 12.37 5.07 3.76
C ALA A 117 13.35 4.46 2.73
N ASN A 118 13.55 3.14 2.78
CA ASN A 118 14.35 2.40 1.79
C ASN A 118 13.67 2.43 0.41
N LEU A 119 12.37 2.18 0.36
CA LEU A 119 11.57 2.33 -0.86
C LEU A 119 11.62 3.76 -1.40
N ALA A 120 11.46 4.77 -0.55
CA ALA A 120 11.57 6.17 -0.92
C ALA A 120 12.96 6.52 -1.48
N GLY A 121 14.04 6.04 -0.87
CA GLY A 121 15.41 6.24 -1.36
C GLY A 121 15.67 5.64 -2.73
N ARG A 122 15.07 4.49 -3.02
CA ARG A 122 15.15 3.86 -4.35
C ARG A 122 14.37 4.63 -5.40
N LEU A 123 13.18 5.12 -5.07
CA LEU A 123 12.40 5.99 -5.96
C LEU A 123 13.12 7.32 -6.23
N ALA A 124 13.71 7.94 -5.20
CA ALA A 124 14.55 9.14 -5.36
C ALA A 124 15.73 8.84 -6.30
N THR A 125 16.47 7.74 -6.07
CA THR A 125 17.57 7.33 -6.97
C THR A 125 17.10 7.14 -8.42
N ALA A 126 15.86 6.72 -8.64
CA ALA A 126 15.26 6.57 -9.96
C ALA A 126 14.71 7.89 -10.57
N GLY A 127 14.88 9.02 -9.89
CA GLY A 127 14.50 10.36 -10.38
C GLY A 127 13.09 10.81 -10.01
N VAL A 128 12.40 10.11 -9.09
CA VAL A 128 11.12 10.56 -8.53
C VAL A 128 11.37 11.69 -7.54
N ASP A 129 10.51 12.72 -7.52
CA ASP A 129 10.63 13.85 -6.61
C ASP A 129 9.27 14.39 -6.15
N ASN A 130 9.25 15.15 -5.06
CA ASN A 130 8.03 15.75 -4.50
C ASN A 130 6.91 14.72 -4.26
N VAL A 131 7.26 13.59 -3.66
CA VAL A 131 6.33 12.48 -3.40
C VAL A 131 6.27 12.18 -1.91
N THR A 132 5.09 11.79 -1.42
CA THR A 132 4.96 11.21 -0.08
C THR A 132 4.41 9.81 -0.18
N LEU A 133 4.99 8.88 0.58
CA LEU A 133 4.59 7.48 0.66
C LEU A 133 4.04 7.18 2.05
N TYR A 134 2.97 6.39 2.10
CA TYR A 134 2.41 5.85 3.34
C TYR A 134 2.26 4.33 3.22
N MET A 135 2.68 3.61 4.26
CA MET A 135 2.70 2.15 4.25
C MET A 135 2.48 1.55 5.65
N PRO A 136 1.66 0.51 5.80
CA PRO A 136 1.37 -0.15 7.09
C PRO A 136 2.58 -0.96 7.59
N LYS A 137 2.87 -0.87 8.89
CA LYS A 137 4.01 -1.55 9.53
C LYS A 137 3.76 -3.04 9.80
N ASP A 138 2.51 -3.39 10.09
CA ASP A 138 2.08 -4.74 10.45
C ASP A 138 0.98 -5.24 9.49
N PHE A 139 0.20 -6.22 9.92
CA PHE A 139 -0.90 -6.75 9.14
C PHE A 139 -1.98 -5.70 8.92
N MET A 140 -2.29 -5.39 7.66
CA MET A 140 -3.39 -4.51 7.31
C MET A 140 -4.60 -5.36 6.87
N TYR A 141 -5.80 -4.91 7.25
CA TYR A 141 -7.05 -5.40 6.69
C TYR A 141 -8.01 -4.23 6.46
N ILE A 142 -9.03 -4.45 5.64
CA ILE A 142 -10.02 -3.42 5.30
C ILE A 142 -11.36 -3.75 5.98
N SER A 143 -11.87 -2.82 6.80
CA SER A 143 -13.14 -3.00 7.52
C SER A 143 -14.34 -3.04 6.56
N THR A 144 -15.52 -3.43 7.04
CA THR A 144 -16.76 -3.36 6.26
C THR A 144 -17.12 -1.95 5.79
N LYS A 145 -16.59 -0.89 6.43
CA LYS A 145 -16.73 0.51 5.99
C LYS A 145 -15.66 0.92 4.97
N GLY A 146 -14.75 0.01 4.61
CA GLY A 146 -13.69 0.27 3.64
C GLY A 146 -12.49 1.02 4.22
N ILE A 147 -12.32 1.00 5.54
CA ILE A 147 -11.23 1.70 6.23
C ILE A 147 -10.10 0.71 6.52
N PRO A 148 -8.85 0.99 6.11
CA PRO A 148 -7.73 0.10 6.35
C PRO A 148 -7.22 0.25 7.80
N HIS A 149 -7.29 -0.84 8.56
CA HIS A 149 -6.82 -0.94 9.94
C HIS A 149 -5.57 -1.80 10.05
N ILE A 150 -4.85 -1.64 11.16
CA ILE A 150 -3.66 -2.42 11.48
C ILE A 150 -3.96 -3.39 12.62
N LEU A 151 -3.59 -4.66 12.42
CA LEU A 151 -3.60 -5.69 13.45
C LEU A 151 -2.15 -5.98 13.90
N PRO A 152 -1.63 -5.30 14.93
CA PRO A 152 -0.32 -5.59 15.50
C PRO A 152 -0.35 -6.99 16.14
N ASN A 153 0.19 -7.99 15.43
CA ASN A 153 0.29 -9.34 15.98
C ASN A 153 1.52 -10.07 15.43
N GLN A 154 2.19 -10.82 16.29
CA GLN A 154 3.29 -11.73 15.94
C GLN A 154 2.80 -13.06 15.33
N GLN A 155 1.49 -13.23 15.13
CA GLN A 155 0.92 -14.41 14.46
C GLN A 155 1.32 -14.41 12.97
N ASN A 156 1.38 -15.61 12.37
CA ASN A 156 1.65 -15.70 10.93
C ASN A 156 0.49 -15.08 10.11
N VAL A 157 0.82 -14.50 8.96
CA VAL A 157 -0.12 -13.80 8.05
C VAL A 157 -1.33 -14.67 7.68
N LYS A 158 -1.13 -15.99 7.52
CA LYS A 158 -2.22 -16.92 7.18
C LYS A 158 -3.26 -17.04 8.31
N SER A 159 -2.82 -17.02 9.56
CA SER A 159 -3.69 -17.01 10.74
C SER A 159 -4.46 -15.68 10.81
N ALA A 160 -3.76 -14.55 10.62
CA ALA A 160 -4.37 -13.22 10.60
C ALA A 160 -5.41 -13.09 9.47
N ASN A 161 -5.09 -13.47 8.23
CA ASN A 161 -6.01 -13.51 7.10
C ASN A 161 -7.25 -14.36 7.41
N ARG A 162 -7.06 -15.54 8.01
CA ARG A 162 -8.18 -16.42 8.37
C ARG A 162 -9.05 -15.80 9.46
N THR A 163 -8.46 -15.17 10.47
CA THR A 163 -9.19 -14.48 11.54
C THR A 163 -10.03 -13.32 10.99
N VAL A 164 -9.47 -12.52 10.07
CA VAL A 164 -10.21 -11.43 9.40
C VAL A 164 -11.33 -11.98 8.51
N ALA A 165 -11.03 -12.96 7.66
CA ALA A 165 -12.01 -13.56 6.75
C ALA A 165 -13.17 -14.27 7.49
N GLN A 166 -12.92 -14.84 8.67
CA GLN A 166 -13.94 -15.53 9.47
C GLN A 166 -14.83 -14.57 10.28
N ALA A 167 -14.35 -13.37 10.61
CA ALA A 167 -15.02 -12.46 11.54
C ALA A 167 -15.99 -11.45 10.88
N GLY A 168 -15.99 -11.31 9.55
CA GLY A 168 -16.90 -10.38 8.86
C GLY A 168 -16.62 -8.90 9.14
N CYS A 169 -15.34 -8.55 9.37
CA CYS A 169 -14.77 -7.20 9.26
C CYS A 169 -15.35 -6.04 10.11
N ASP A 170 -15.95 -6.28 11.28
CA ASP A 170 -16.04 -5.21 12.29
C ASP A 170 -14.69 -5.12 13.01
N TYR A 171 -13.97 -4.02 12.85
CA TYR A 171 -12.63 -3.85 13.41
C TYR A 171 -12.63 -3.99 14.94
N TYR A 172 -13.69 -3.53 15.62
CA TYR A 172 -13.91 -3.68 17.07
C TYR A 172 -14.02 -5.13 17.53
N ARG A 173 -14.36 -6.06 16.62
CA ARG A 173 -14.50 -7.50 16.93
C ARG A 173 -13.19 -8.25 16.79
N LEU A 174 -12.14 -7.62 16.27
CA LEU A 174 -10.82 -8.20 16.14
C LEU A 174 -9.96 -7.79 17.35
N PRO A 175 -9.63 -8.73 18.26
CA PRO A 175 -8.78 -8.42 19.40
C PRO A 175 -7.44 -7.85 18.93
N SER A 176 -6.98 -6.79 19.59
CA SER A 176 -5.72 -6.10 19.31
C SER A 176 -5.66 -5.28 18.02
N SER A 177 -6.78 -5.04 17.32
CA SER A 177 -6.81 -4.07 16.21
C SER A 177 -6.46 -2.67 16.72
N LEU A 178 -5.75 -1.91 15.90
CA LEU A 178 -5.48 -0.50 16.14
C LEU A 178 -6.54 0.37 15.48
N LEU A 179 -6.77 1.53 16.10
CA LEU A 179 -7.55 2.61 15.49
C LEU A 179 -6.96 3.02 14.14
N THR A 180 -7.80 3.60 13.28
CA THR A 180 -7.41 4.15 11.99
C THR A 180 -6.19 5.07 12.13
N GLY A 181 -5.26 4.99 11.17
CA GLY A 181 -4.03 5.79 11.16
C GLY A 181 -2.89 5.29 12.04
N ARG A 182 -3.18 4.55 13.12
CA ARG A 182 -2.12 3.94 13.95
C ARG A 182 -1.48 2.75 13.26
N GLY A 183 -0.17 2.58 13.49
CA GLY A 183 0.59 1.47 12.89
C GLY A 183 1.03 1.70 11.44
N TRP A 184 0.86 2.92 10.91
CA TRP A 184 1.39 3.31 9.61
C TRP A 184 2.79 3.95 9.74
N ALA A 185 3.53 3.93 8.64
CA ALA A 185 4.78 4.65 8.44
C ALA A 185 4.67 5.55 7.21
N GLY A 186 5.46 6.62 7.17
CA GLY A 186 5.53 7.49 6.00
C GLY A 186 6.92 8.06 5.75
N SER A 187 7.18 8.37 4.49
CA SER A 187 8.41 9.04 4.05
C SER A 187 8.09 9.97 2.89
N SER A 188 8.71 11.14 2.85
CA SER A 188 8.64 12.06 1.73
C SER A 188 9.97 12.13 0.97
N ILE A 189 9.88 12.50 -0.31
CA ILE A 189 10.98 12.81 -1.19
C ILE A 189 10.78 14.26 -1.65
N SER A 190 11.76 15.13 -1.40
CA SER A 190 11.73 16.53 -1.86
C SER A 190 13.14 16.99 -2.17
N GLY A 191 13.36 17.51 -3.38
CA GLY A 191 14.70 17.89 -3.84
C GLY A 191 15.67 16.71 -3.79
N GLN A 192 15.18 15.50 -4.09
CA GLN A 192 15.94 14.24 -3.98
C GLN A 192 16.38 13.84 -2.56
N VAL A 193 15.87 14.53 -1.54
CA VAL A 193 16.13 14.19 -0.13
C VAL A 193 14.97 13.39 0.44
N VAL A 194 15.29 12.24 1.03
CA VAL A 194 14.32 11.39 1.73
C VAL A 194 14.19 11.82 3.18
N THR A 195 12.97 12.16 3.61
CA THR A 195 12.69 12.57 4.98
C THR A 195 11.58 11.70 5.58
N PRO A 196 11.79 11.06 6.74
CA PRO A 196 10.72 10.37 7.45
C PRO A 196 9.59 11.33 7.84
N VAL A 197 8.33 10.91 7.64
CA VAL A 197 7.16 11.65 8.12
C VAL A 197 6.92 11.30 9.58
N SER A 198 6.65 12.31 10.42
CA SER A 198 6.38 12.09 11.85
C SER A 198 5.17 11.18 12.06
N ALA A 199 5.17 10.35 13.12
CA ALA A 199 4.09 9.42 13.38
C ALA A 199 2.71 10.10 13.47
N LYS A 200 2.64 11.28 14.11
CA LYS A 200 1.40 12.06 14.20
C LYS A 200 0.91 12.54 12.83
N ALA A 201 1.81 13.05 12.00
CA ALA A 201 1.44 13.49 10.65
C ALA A 201 1.03 12.32 9.75
N VAL A 202 1.60 11.12 9.95
CA VAL A 202 1.14 9.90 9.27
C VAL A 202 -0.27 9.53 9.74
N GLU A 203 -0.51 9.48 11.05
CA GLU A 203 -1.83 9.18 11.62
C GLU A 203 -2.89 10.14 11.09
N ASP A 204 -2.61 11.45 11.11
CA ASP A 204 -3.50 12.50 10.60
C ASP A 204 -3.79 12.33 9.10
N ALA A 205 -2.78 12.08 8.28
CA ALA A 205 -2.97 11.91 6.85
C ALA A 205 -3.79 10.66 6.50
N VAL A 206 -3.62 9.57 7.25
CA VAL A 206 -4.40 8.33 7.05
C VAL A 206 -5.85 8.55 7.49
N ILE A 207 -6.09 9.19 8.64
CA ILE A 207 -7.44 9.52 9.10
C ILE A 207 -8.13 10.46 8.10
N GLU A 208 -7.47 11.56 7.70
CA GLU A 208 -8.03 12.51 6.73
C GLU A 208 -8.41 11.84 5.40
N LEU A 209 -7.64 10.86 4.95
CA LEU A 209 -7.94 10.17 3.71
C LEU A 209 -9.06 9.14 3.85
N PHE A 210 -8.94 8.24 4.83
CA PHE A 210 -9.77 7.04 4.89
C PHE A 210 -10.93 7.15 5.86
N ASP A 211 -10.84 7.96 6.90
CA ASP A 211 -11.86 8.09 7.97
C ASP A 211 -12.03 9.55 8.43
N PRO A 212 -12.33 10.49 7.51
CA PRO A 212 -12.37 11.93 7.83
C PRO A 212 -13.52 12.32 8.76
N ASP A 213 -14.57 11.50 8.81
CA ASP A 213 -15.74 11.72 9.67
C ASP A 213 -15.61 11.00 11.02
N GLU A 214 -14.48 10.33 11.28
CA GLU A 214 -14.20 9.55 12.49
C GLU A 214 -15.26 8.46 12.75
N ASP A 215 -15.78 7.85 11.68
CA ASP A 215 -16.85 6.85 11.74
C ASP A 215 -16.39 5.56 12.43
N GLU A 216 -15.10 5.26 12.41
CA GLU A 216 -14.48 4.10 13.07
C GLU A 216 -13.56 4.51 14.24
N ALA A 217 -13.54 5.75 14.73
CA ALA A 217 -12.64 6.16 15.83
C ALA A 217 -13.11 5.73 17.23
#